data_AF-A0A956AXF2-F1
#
_entry.id   AF-A0A956AXF2-F1
#
_cell.length_a   1.000
_cell.length_b   1.000
_cell.length_c   1.000
_cell.angle_alpha   90.00
_cell.angle_beta   90.00
_cell.angle_gamma   90.00
#
_symmetry.space_group_name_H-M   'P 1'
#
loop_
_entity.id
_entity.type
_entity.pdbx_description
1 polymer ?
#
loop_
_entity_poly.entity_id
_entity_poly.type
_entity_poly.pdbx_seq_one_letter_code
_entity_poly.pdbx_strand_id
1 'polypeptide(L)'
;MSKPAAAERPAGAPPDQRYFPAPDEAQFTLRAVAAGCVVGSVVSCTNIYIGLKIGWTFGASIISAVLGYALFAILGKKLSVLETNITQTAGSAAGAMASAAGLVAAIPAMNMLGYDFAWWQLMGWALGVAFLGVFFAVPLRRQVVEIDRLRFPTGTATAETVIAMNSDGGEAMAKAKVLIWSGIAAGAFTLAAYFVPYLESPPLYKWLEGTAIGGALAVAAAWSFKVYLGPALFGAGFLIGPRVALSLVLGAVAAWGILGPMAKDAGWAAGPIMSYANGPRGWLLWPGVALMVAEALTSLALSWPTFMRALKMPRTVGDDGGSEAAEEGIPNSWWMGGLAAGTALTCVLAYFIFQIPMWMTLIAVALSSVLAIVAVRSVGETDINPVGGMGKVTQLVYGGLAPGATGTNLMAAAITGAGASQAGDMMQDLKTGHLLGASPRKQFLAQLIGIMAGVVLVIPVYSIFTSAYQVGGEKLPAPAAHAWKAMAELLTKGFDALPAMAGTAVLVAGIVGIAIPLLRKVDAIKKWVPSGLAMGIAFIIPAYYSMVMFYGLIAWFIWKKINPGAVSKLDFALASGLVAGEGLLGIVNAVLTMLEVSPLVGG
;
A
#
# COMPACT_ATOMS: atom_id res chain seq x y z
N MET A 1 5.31 -28.17 36.62
CA MET A 1 4.52 -27.81 35.41
C MET A 1 5.14 -28.53 34.23
N SER A 2 4.51 -29.62 33.80
CA SER A 2 4.92 -30.42 32.66
C SER A 2 4.79 -29.61 31.37
N LYS A 3 5.79 -29.67 30.48
CA LYS A 3 5.64 -29.21 29.09
C LYS A 3 4.41 -29.91 28.49
N PRO A 4 3.47 -29.20 27.84
CA PRO A 4 2.43 -29.87 27.09
C PRO A 4 3.09 -30.75 26.03
N ALA A 5 2.65 -32.01 25.94
CA ALA A 5 3.11 -32.93 24.92
C ALA A 5 2.88 -32.29 23.55
N ALA A 6 3.93 -32.20 22.73
CA ALA A 6 3.77 -31.79 21.34
C ALA A 6 2.85 -32.81 20.67
N ALA A 7 1.67 -32.37 20.23
CA ALA A 7 0.78 -33.20 19.43
C ALA A 7 1.60 -33.83 18.30
N GLU A 8 1.58 -35.16 18.18
CA GLU A 8 2.31 -35.85 17.13
C GLU A 8 1.87 -35.32 15.78
N ARG A 9 2.84 -34.90 14.97
CA ARG A 9 2.61 -34.37 13.64
C ARG A 9 1.87 -35.43 12.80
N PRO A 10 0.73 -35.12 12.17
CA PRO A 10 0.05 -36.06 11.28
C PRO A 10 0.99 -36.52 10.16
N ALA A 11 0.95 -37.81 9.83
CA ALA A 11 1.71 -38.37 8.72
C ALA A 11 1.31 -37.65 7.41
N GLY A 12 2.30 -37.13 6.67
CA GLY A 12 2.07 -36.39 5.41
C GLY A 12 1.94 -34.87 5.54
N ALA A 13 1.82 -34.31 6.75
CA ALA A 13 1.69 -32.85 6.89
C ALA A 13 3.01 -32.10 6.61
N PRO A 14 3.01 -31.02 5.80
CA PRO A 14 4.19 -30.24 5.44
C PRO A 14 5.02 -29.81 6.65
N PRO A 15 6.38 -29.88 6.59
CA PRO A 15 7.29 -29.67 7.72
C PRO A 15 7.13 -28.33 8.45
N ASP A 16 6.69 -27.28 7.77
CA ASP A 16 6.53 -25.93 8.29
C ASP A 16 5.09 -25.58 8.72
N GLN A 17 4.12 -26.48 8.54
CA GLN A 17 2.75 -26.31 9.03
C GLN A 17 2.72 -26.21 10.57
N ARG A 18 1.92 -25.28 11.09
CA ARG A 18 1.90 -24.92 12.51
C ARG A 18 0.59 -25.25 13.23
N TYR A 19 -0.50 -25.41 12.48
CA TYR A 19 -1.80 -25.81 13.00
C TYR A 19 -2.34 -26.97 12.18
N PHE A 20 -2.94 -27.96 12.85
CA PHE A 20 -3.49 -29.15 12.23
C PHE A 20 -5.01 -29.14 12.46
N PRO A 21 -5.81 -28.79 11.43
CA PRO A 21 -7.25 -28.68 11.56
C PRO A 21 -7.91 -30.04 11.77
N ALA A 22 -9.08 -30.03 12.42
CA ALA A 22 -9.92 -31.22 12.50
C ALA A 22 -10.56 -31.53 11.13
N PRO A 23 -10.85 -32.80 10.79
CA PRO A 23 -11.39 -33.17 9.48
C PRO A 23 -12.68 -32.44 9.07
N ASP A 24 -13.50 -32.05 10.05
CA ASP A 24 -14.78 -31.37 9.90
C ASP A 24 -14.74 -29.89 10.30
N GLU A 25 -13.55 -29.32 10.52
CA GLU A 25 -13.42 -27.92 10.91
C GLU A 25 -13.98 -27.00 9.82
N ALA A 26 -14.97 -26.19 10.20
CA ALA A 26 -15.57 -25.21 9.30
C ALA A 26 -14.48 -24.29 8.74
N GLN A 27 -14.48 -24.08 7.42
CA GLN A 27 -13.48 -23.24 6.75
C GLN A 27 -14.16 -22.15 5.92
N PHE A 28 -14.85 -22.53 4.85
CA PHE A 28 -15.51 -21.59 3.96
C PHE A 28 -16.97 -21.47 4.33
N THR A 29 -17.30 -20.44 5.10
CA THR A 29 -18.67 -20.15 5.54
C THR A 29 -19.09 -18.76 5.09
N LEU A 30 -20.39 -18.56 4.89
CA LEU A 30 -20.94 -17.26 4.49
C LEU A 30 -20.57 -16.16 5.51
N ARG A 31 -20.60 -16.50 6.81
CA ARG A 31 -20.27 -15.56 7.89
C ARG A 31 -18.81 -15.08 7.84
N ALA A 32 -17.87 -15.99 7.53
CA ALA A 32 -16.45 -15.68 7.42
C ALA A 32 -16.18 -14.78 6.21
N VAL A 33 -16.70 -15.16 5.05
CA VAL A 33 -16.53 -14.38 3.80
C VAL A 33 -17.18 -13.00 3.93
N ALA A 34 -18.41 -12.92 4.45
CA ALA A 34 -19.11 -11.65 4.61
C ALA A 34 -18.37 -10.70 5.58
N ALA A 35 -17.91 -11.20 6.73
CA ALA A 35 -17.13 -10.40 7.66
C ALA A 35 -15.81 -9.91 7.05
N GLY A 36 -15.13 -10.77 6.29
CA GLY A 36 -13.91 -10.41 5.58
C GLY A 36 -14.17 -9.30 4.57
N CYS A 37 -15.20 -9.44 3.76
CA CYS A 37 -15.61 -8.42 2.78
C CYS A 37 -15.91 -7.07 3.44
N VAL A 38 -16.67 -7.06 4.54
CA VAL A 38 -17.03 -5.82 5.26
C VAL A 38 -15.79 -5.15 5.86
N VAL A 39 -14.98 -5.90 6.61
CA VAL A 39 -13.79 -5.35 7.27
C VAL A 39 -12.76 -4.90 6.25
N GLY A 40 -12.48 -5.73 5.24
CA GLY A 40 -11.52 -5.41 4.19
C GLY A 40 -11.94 -4.20 3.38
N SER A 41 -13.24 -4.02 3.11
CA SER A 41 -13.72 -2.82 2.42
C SER A 41 -13.51 -1.56 3.25
N VAL A 42 -13.75 -1.61 4.56
CA VAL A 42 -13.44 -0.51 5.49
C VAL A 42 -11.95 -0.15 5.44
N VAL A 43 -11.07 -1.15 5.43
CA VAL A 43 -9.61 -0.94 5.29
C VAL A 43 -9.28 -0.34 3.93
N SER A 44 -9.94 -0.78 2.86
CA SER A 44 -9.75 -0.26 1.49
C SER A 44 -10.09 1.23 1.40
N CYS A 45 -11.21 1.64 2.00
CA CYS A 45 -11.64 3.03 2.06
C CYS A 45 -10.62 3.91 2.81
N THR A 46 -10.09 3.41 3.92
CA THR A 46 -8.99 4.05 4.66
C THR A 46 -7.72 4.14 3.81
N ASN A 47 -7.41 3.08 3.07
CA ASN A 47 -6.24 3.01 2.19
C ASN A 47 -6.33 3.99 1.00
N ILE A 48 -7.52 4.36 0.51
CA ILE A 48 -7.64 5.45 -0.47
C ILE A 48 -7.16 6.76 0.15
N TYR A 49 -7.69 7.11 1.31
CA TYR A 49 -7.38 8.37 1.98
C TYR A 49 -5.88 8.50 2.28
N ILE A 50 -5.33 7.47 2.93
CA ILE A 50 -3.92 7.44 3.29
C ILE A 50 -3.05 7.36 2.03
N GLY A 51 -3.40 6.50 1.08
CA GLY A 51 -2.67 6.37 -0.17
C GLY A 51 -2.56 7.70 -0.92
N LEU A 52 -3.66 8.45 -1.03
CA LEU A 52 -3.66 9.77 -1.67
C LEU A 52 -2.95 10.84 -0.81
N LYS A 53 -2.83 10.67 0.51
CA LYS A 53 -2.06 11.57 1.37
C LYS A 53 -0.54 11.35 1.29
N ILE A 54 -0.08 10.10 1.41
CA ILE A 54 1.35 9.77 1.59
C ILE A 54 1.95 8.89 0.50
N GLY A 55 1.15 8.30 -0.38
CA GLY A 55 1.60 7.55 -1.55
C GLY A 55 1.75 6.04 -1.37
N TRP A 56 1.39 5.48 -0.21
CA TRP A 56 1.38 4.05 0.03
C TRP A 56 0.19 3.65 0.91
N THR A 57 -0.09 2.35 0.94
CA THR A 57 -1.21 1.76 1.69
C THR A 57 -0.70 0.77 2.74
N PHE A 58 -1.56 0.37 3.68
CA PHE A 58 -1.24 -0.64 4.69
C PHE A 58 -1.91 -1.97 4.36
N GLY A 59 -1.23 -3.07 4.70
CA GLY A 59 -1.75 -4.43 4.49
C GLY A 59 -2.99 -4.71 5.34
N ALA A 60 -4.01 -5.31 4.72
CA ALA A 60 -5.29 -5.56 5.36
C ALA A 60 -5.40 -6.94 6.05
N SER A 61 -4.42 -7.82 5.85
CA SER A 61 -4.46 -9.23 6.29
C SER A 61 -4.62 -9.37 7.82
N ILE A 62 -3.68 -8.88 8.62
CA ILE A 62 -3.74 -8.96 10.09
C ILE A 62 -4.98 -8.23 10.64
N ILE A 63 -5.31 -7.06 10.10
CA ILE A 63 -6.47 -6.27 10.52
C ILE A 63 -7.76 -7.06 10.31
N SER A 64 -7.90 -7.68 9.13
CA SER A 64 -9.08 -8.49 8.78
C SER A 64 -9.20 -9.74 9.66
N ALA A 65 -8.08 -10.40 9.97
CA ALA A 65 -8.08 -11.54 10.89
C ALA A 65 -8.53 -11.14 12.31
N VAL A 66 -7.96 -10.08 12.87
CA VAL A 66 -8.23 -9.63 14.25
C VAL A 66 -9.65 -9.13 14.40
N LEU A 67 -10.09 -8.22 13.52
CA LEU A 67 -11.44 -7.66 13.59
C LEU A 67 -12.51 -8.69 13.24
N GLY A 68 -12.24 -9.53 12.24
CA GLY A 68 -13.11 -10.63 11.86
C GLY A 68 -13.39 -11.57 13.02
N TYR A 69 -12.33 -12.05 13.69
CA TYR A 69 -12.46 -12.90 14.87
C TYR A 69 -13.18 -12.18 16.02
N ALA A 70 -12.81 -10.94 16.32
CA ALA A 70 -13.35 -10.19 17.44
C ALA A 70 -14.86 -9.91 17.30
N LEU A 71 -15.33 -9.58 16.09
CA LEU A 71 -16.74 -9.35 15.80
C LEU A 71 -17.61 -10.52 16.26
N PHE A 72 -17.18 -11.74 15.94
CA PHE A 72 -17.90 -12.97 16.30
C PHE A 72 -17.64 -13.44 17.73
N ALA A 73 -16.46 -13.17 18.28
CA ALA A 73 -16.15 -13.46 19.67
C ALA A 73 -17.05 -12.65 20.63
N ILE A 74 -17.32 -11.38 20.34
CA ILE A 74 -18.25 -10.52 21.11
C ILE A 74 -19.67 -11.08 21.07
N LEU A 75 -20.09 -11.64 19.94
CA LEU A 75 -21.41 -12.24 19.75
C LEU A 75 -21.52 -13.67 20.33
N GLY A 76 -20.49 -14.16 21.01
CA GLY A 76 -20.45 -15.52 21.58
C GLY A 76 -20.36 -16.64 20.54
N LYS A 77 -20.12 -16.33 19.25
CA LYS A 77 -20.09 -17.30 18.14
C LYS A 77 -18.72 -17.34 17.46
N LYS A 78 -17.67 -17.65 18.23
CA LYS A 78 -16.27 -17.64 17.76
C LYS A 78 -16.11 -18.35 16.40
N LEU A 79 -15.32 -17.72 15.52
CA LEU A 79 -14.89 -18.35 14.28
C LEU A 79 -13.83 -19.40 14.57
N SER A 80 -13.80 -20.47 13.77
CA SER A 80 -12.69 -21.42 13.78
C SER A 80 -11.39 -20.76 13.28
N VAL A 81 -10.26 -21.47 13.38
CA VAL A 81 -8.98 -21.01 12.83
C VAL A 81 -9.10 -20.86 11.32
N LEU A 82 -9.70 -21.85 10.66
CA LEU A 82 -9.88 -21.85 9.21
C LEU A 82 -10.89 -20.80 8.71
N GLU A 83 -11.98 -20.55 9.44
CA GLU A 83 -12.90 -19.46 9.14
C GLU A 83 -12.25 -18.08 9.31
N THR A 84 -11.40 -17.94 10.32
CA THR A 84 -10.63 -16.69 10.52
C THR A 84 -9.64 -16.48 9.37
N ASN A 85 -9.02 -17.55 8.85
CA ASN A 85 -8.19 -17.48 7.65
C ASN A 85 -9.00 -17.08 6.39
N ILE A 86 -10.21 -17.61 6.19
CA ILE A 86 -11.07 -17.18 5.07
C ILE A 86 -11.51 -15.73 5.21
N THR A 87 -11.87 -15.30 6.43
CA THR A 87 -12.20 -13.91 6.76
C THR A 87 -11.02 -12.99 6.43
N GLN A 88 -9.82 -13.39 6.81
CA GLN A 88 -8.58 -12.69 6.52
C GLN A 88 -8.31 -12.62 5.02
N THR A 89 -8.48 -13.72 4.29
CA THR A 89 -8.23 -13.79 2.84
C THR A 89 -9.16 -12.86 2.08
N ALA A 90 -10.47 -12.97 2.30
CA ALA A 90 -11.46 -12.09 1.68
C ALA A 90 -11.24 -10.61 2.06
N GLY A 91 -10.89 -10.33 3.31
CA GLY A 91 -10.62 -8.96 3.76
C GLY A 91 -9.31 -8.38 3.25
N SER A 92 -8.27 -9.19 3.13
CA SER A 92 -6.99 -8.83 2.50
C SER A 92 -7.21 -8.41 1.05
N ALA A 93 -7.94 -9.24 0.29
CA ALA A 93 -8.30 -8.97 -1.09
C ALA A 93 -9.08 -7.65 -1.24
N ALA A 94 -10.13 -7.44 -0.44
CA ALA A 94 -10.92 -6.22 -0.48
C ALA A 94 -10.10 -4.98 -0.09
N GLY A 95 -9.26 -5.10 0.94
CA GLY A 95 -8.42 -4.01 1.46
C GLY A 95 -7.29 -3.58 0.54
N ALA A 96 -6.82 -4.48 -0.34
CA ALA A 96 -5.81 -4.21 -1.35
C ALA A 96 -6.35 -3.41 -2.55
N MET A 97 -7.67 -3.32 -2.72
CA MET A 97 -8.27 -2.74 -3.93
C MET A 97 -7.89 -1.29 -4.21
N ALA A 98 -7.65 -0.47 -3.18
CA ALA A 98 -7.15 0.90 -3.39
C ALA A 98 -5.83 0.94 -4.20
N SER A 99 -4.93 -0.02 -3.95
CA SER A 99 -3.67 -0.17 -4.68
C SER A 99 -3.88 -0.92 -6.00
N ALA A 100 -4.56 -2.07 -5.95
CA ALA A 100 -4.74 -2.95 -7.12
C ALA A 100 -5.52 -2.27 -8.25
N ALA A 101 -6.53 -1.45 -7.95
CA ALA A 101 -7.27 -0.69 -8.96
C ALA A 101 -6.51 0.54 -9.49
N GLY A 102 -5.33 0.86 -8.94
CA GLY A 102 -4.53 2.02 -9.34
C GLY A 102 -5.06 3.36 -8.81
N LEU A 103 -5.97 3.35 -7.83
CA LEU A 103 -6.67 4.54 -7.31
C LEU A 103 -5.77 5.46 -6.47
N VAL A 104 -4.55 5.03 -6.15
CA VAL A 104 -3.57 5.82 -5.40
C VAL A 104 -2.44 6.36 -6.31
N ALA A 105 -2.29 5.80 -7.52
CA ALA A 105 -1.18 6.11 -8.41
C ALA A 105 -1.64 6.39 -9.85
N ALA A 106 -1.91 5.35 -10.64
CA ALA A 106 -2.18 5.48 -12.08
C ALA A 106 -3.44 6.29 -12.41
N ILE A 107 -4.58 5.99 -11.76
CA ILE A 107 -5.84 6.69 -12.03
C ILE A 107 -5.75 8.17 -11.61
N PRO A 108 -5.27 8.53 -10.40
CA PRO A 108 -5.05 9.93 -10.07
C PRO A 108 -4.02 10.61 -11.00
N ALA A 109 -3.01 9.90 -11.50
CA ALA A 109 -2.07 10.44 -12.49
C ALA A 109 -2.76 10.77 -13.82
N MET A 110 -3.71 9.95 -14.26
CA MET A 110 -4.57 10.24 -15.41
C MET A 110 -5.47 11.46 -15.18
N ASN A 111 -6.08 11.59 -13.98
CA ASN A 111 -6.85 12.78 -13.61
C ASN A 111 -5.98 14.05 -13.66
N MET A 112 -4.74 13.98 -13.15
CA MET A 112 -3.78 15.08 -13.23
C MET A 112 -3.33 15.43 -14.67
N LEU A 113 -3.62 14.59 -15.65
CA LEU A 113 -3.41 14.83 -17.08
C LEU A 113 -4.68 15.34 -17.78
N GLY A 114 -5.78 15.52 -17.05
CA GLY A 114 -7.06 16.00 -17.57
C GLY A 114 -8.00 14.90 -18.06
N TYR A 115 -7.74 13.63 -17.73
CA TYR A 115 -8.66 12.54 -18.01
C TYR A 115 -9.60 12.28 -16.84
N ASP A 116 -10.90 12.44 -17.06
CA ASP A 116 -11.93 12.10 -16.09
C ASP A 116 -12.58 10.76 -16.45
N PHE A 117 -12.93 9.97 -15.44
CA PHE A 117 -13.56 8.66 -15.62
C PHE A 117 -14.83 8.57 -14.79
N ALA A 118 -15.88 8.01 -15.39
CA ALA A 118 -17.10 7.69 -14.67
C ALA A 118 -16.84 6.55 -13.66
N TRP A 119 -17.56 6.56 -12.54
CA TRP A 119 -17.42 5.56 -11.48
C TRP A 119 -17.58 4.12 -12.01
N TRP A 120 -18.49 3.89 -12.97
CA TRP A 120 -18.69 2.56 -13.56
C TRP A 120 -17.53 2.12 -14.46
N GLN A 121 -16.83 3.06 -15.11
CA GLN A 121 -15.62 2.76 -15.89
C GLN A 121 -14.49 2.30 -14.96
N LEU A 122 -14.29 3.03 -13.86
CA LEU A 122 -13.31 2.67 -12.83
C LEU A 122 -13.66 1.34 -12.16
N MET A 123 -14.95 1.07 -11.95
CA MET A 123 -15.42 -0.20 -11.41
C MET A 123 -15.13 -1.38 -12.35
N GLY A 124 -15.46 -1.25 -13.64
CA GLY A 124 -15.12 -2.25 -14.64
C GLY A 124 -13.61 -2.47 -14.72
N TRP A 125 -12.84 -1.38 -14.84
CA TRP A 125 -11.39 -1.41 -14.87
C TRP A 125 -10.78 -2.15 -13.67
N ALA A 126 -11.20 -1.80 -12.46
CA ALA A 126 -10.71 -2.39 -11.23
C ALA A 126 -10.92 -3.91 -11.19
N LEU A 127 -12.09 -4.39 -11.63
CA LEU A 127 -12.36 -5.83 -11.75
C LEU A 127 -11.42 -6.50 -12.74
N GLY A 128 -11.25 -5.92 -13.93
CA GLY A 128 -10.38 -6.50 -14.97
C GLY A 128 -8.95 -6.72 -14.46
N VAL A 129 -8.34 -5.67 -13.90
CA VAL A 129 -6.92 -5.73 -13.49
C VAL A 129 -6.68 -6.45 -12.16
N ALA A 130 -7.60 -6.36 -11.20
CA ALA A 130 -7.44 -7.04 -9.91
C ALA A 130 -7.50 -8.56 -10.08
N PHE A 131 -8.41 -9.06 -10.92
CA PHE A 131 -8.51 -10.50 -11.17
C PHE A 131 -7.25 -11.07 -11.81
N LEU A 132 -6.62 -10.36 -12.75
CA LEU A 132 -5.39 -10.81 -13.40
C LEU A 132 -4.29 -11.18 -12.38
N GLY A 133 -4.09 -10.37 -11.34
CA GLY A 133 -3.07 -10.65 -10.33
C GLY A 133 -3.34 -11.92 -9.51
N VAL A 134 -4.61 -12.23 -9.22
CA VAL A 134 -4.98 -13.52 -8.58
C VAL A 134 -4.55 -14.69 -9.47
N PHE A 135 -4.82 -14.60 -10.77
CA PHE A 135 -4.46 -15.66 -11.72
C PHE A 135 -2.96 -15.77 -11.96
N PHE A 136 -2.21 -14.66 -11.90
CA PHE A 136 -0.74 -14.72 -11.95
C PHE A 136 -0.14 -15.42 -10.73
N ALA A 137 -0.79 -15.34 -9.57
CA ALA A 137 -0.34 -15.99 -8.35
C ALA A 137 -0.48 -17.53 -8.40
N VAL A 138 -1.57 -18.07 -8.96
CA VAL A 138 -1.88 -19.52 -8.93
C VAL A 138 -0.69 -20.44 -9.23
N PRO A 139 0.02 -20.32 -10.38
CA PRO A 139 1.12 -21.22 -10.72
C PRO A 139 2.35 -21.05 -9.81
N LEU A 140 2.45 -19.94 -9.08
CA LEU A 140 3.61 -19.61 -8.24
C LEU A 140 3.54 -20.28 -6.88
N ARG A 141 2.32 -20.57 -6.38
CA ARG A 141 2.09 -21.09 -5.03
C ARG A 141 2.99 -22.28 -4.70
N ARG A 142 2.93 -23.34 -5.50
CA ARG A 142 3.70 -24.59 -5.26
C ARG A 142 5.18 -24.28 -5.09
N GLN A 143 5.72 -23.48 -5.99
CA GLN A 143 7.14 -23.16 -5.99
C GLN A 143 7.54 -22.28 -4.79
N VAL A 144 6.84 -21.18 -4.54
CA VAL A 144 7.29 -20.20 -3.53
C VAL A 144 6.86 -20.54 -2.10
N VAL A 145 5.73 -21.23 -1.93
CA VAL A 145 5.18 -21.57 -0.61
C VAL A 145 5.61 -22.96 -0.14
N GLU A 146 5.59 -23.97 -1.02
CA GLU A 146 5.80 -25.37 -0.63
C GLU A 146 7.24 -25.84 -0.86
N ILE A 147 7.83 -25.51 -2.03
CA ILE A 147 9.18 -25.93 -2.42
C ILE A 147 10.23 -24.99 -1.80
N ASP A 148 10.23 -23.72 -2.20
CA ASP A 148 11.20 -22.72 -1.74
C ASP A 148 10.95 -22.32 -0.27
N ARG A 149 9.71 -22.50 0.21
CA ARG A 149 9.26 -22.17 1.57
C ARG A 149 9.68 -20.76 1.99
N LEU A 150 9.44 -19.79 1.10
CA LEU A 150 9.70 -18.40 1.41
C LEU A 150 8.95 -17.99 2.68
N ARG A 151 9.51 -17.01 3.39
CA ARG A 151 9.06 -16.63 4.72
C ARG A 151 7.69 -15.98 4.68
N PHE A 152 7.43 -15.09 3.72
CA PHE A 152 6.22 -14.26 3.64
C PHE A 152 5.88 -13.67 5.02
N PRO A 153 6.68 -12.69 5.50
CA PRO A 153 6.67 -12.28 6.91
C PRO A 153 5.28 -11.89 7.44
N THR A 154 4.51 -11.09 6.71
CA THR A 154 3.14 -10.73 7.06
C THR A 154 2.22 -11.96 7.10
N GLY A 155 2.27 -12.84 6.11
CA GLY A 155 1.45 -14.06 6.07
C GLY A 155 1.77 -15.01 7.24
N THR A 156 3.04 -15.13 7.61
CA THR A 156 3.49 -15.91 8.78
C THR A 156 3.03 -15.28 10.09
N ALA A 157 3.20 -13.96 10.27
CA ALA A 157 2.74 -13.26 11.46
C ALA A 157 1.21 -13.31 11.62
N THR A 158 0.49 -13.30 10.50
CA THR A 158 -0.96 -13.48 10.47
C THR A 158 -1.36 -14.87 10.96
N ALA A 159 -0.69 -15.93 10.48
CA ALA A 159 -0.95 -17.29 10.95
C ALA A 159 -0.69 -17.44 12.46
N GLU A 160 0.43 -16.91 12.94
CA GLU A 160 0.74 -16.86 14.38
C GLU A 160 -0.33 -16.13 15.18
N THR A 161 -0.82 -15.01 14.66
CA THR A 161 -1.89 -14.23 15.30
C THR A 161 -3.21 -15.00 15.35
N VAL A 162 -3.61 -15.65 14.26
CA VAL A 162 -4.84 -16.45 14.21
C VAL A 162 -4.79 -17.61 15.20
N ILE A 163 -3.65 -18.30 15.31
CA ILE A 163 -3.44 -19.38 16.28
C ILE A 163 -3.54 -18.81 17.71
N ALA A 164 -2.81 -17.72 18.00
CA ALA A 164 -2.79 -17.11 19.32
C ALA A 164 -4.19 -16.66 19.79
N MET A 165 -4.98 -16.06 18.89
CA MET A 165 -6.35 -15.60 19.18
C MET A 165 -7.33 -16.74 19.49
N ASN A 166 -7.13 -17.91 18.88
CA ASN A 166 -7.95 -19.09 19.14
C ASN A 166 -7.51 -19.82 20.43
N SER A 167 -6.21 -19.80 20.77
CA SER A 167 -5.71 -20.36 22.02
C SER A 167 -6.00 -19.47 23.25
N ASP A 168 -5.93 -18.15 23.10
CA ASP A 168 -6.20 -17.16 24.13
C ASP A 168 -7.15 -16.08 23.59
N GLY A 169 -8.45 -16.30 23.81
CA GLY A 169 -9.48 -15.34 23.43
C GLY A 169 -9.35 -13.99 24.14
N GLY A 170 -8.68 -13.91 25.29
CA GLY A 170 -8.41 -12.67 25.99
C GLY A 170 -7.48 -11.75 25.21
N GLU A 171 -6.44 -12.31 24.57
CA GLU A 171 -5.50 -11.53 23.76
C GLU A 171 -6.16 -10.96 22.51
N ALA A 172 -6.99 -11.76 21.83
CA ALA A 172 -7.80 -11.29 20.70
C ALA A 172 -8.68 -10.09 21.08
N MET A 173 -9.39 -10.22 22.22
CA MET A 173 -10.27 -9.17 22.71
C MET A 173 -9.50 -7.92 23.14
N ALA A 174 -8.29 -8.06 23.69
CA ALA A 174 -7.44 -6.92 24.01
C ALA A 174 -7.00 -6.17 22.74
N LYS A 175 -6.51 -6.89 21.73
CA LYS A 175 -6.14 -6.31 20.42
C LYS A 175 -7.32 -5.59 19.77
N ALA A 176 -8.48 -6.24 19.74
CA ALA A 176 -9.70 -5.65 19.18
C ALA A 176 -10.17 -4.40 19.94
N LYS A 177 -10.18 -4.44 21.28
CA LYS A 177 -10.53 -3.28 22.11
C LYS A 177 -9.61 -2.11 21.84
N VAL A 178 -8.30 -2.33 21.80
CA VAL A 178 -7.32 -1.26 21.53
C VAL A 178 -7.56 -0.66 20.15
N LEU A 179 -7.76 -1.49 19.11
CA LEU A 179 -8.04 -1.03 17.76
C LEU A 179 -9.34 -0.21 17.69
N ILE A 180 -10.43 -0.73 18.26
CA ILE A 180 -11.75 -0.05 18.23
C ILE A 180 -11.68 1.28 18.97
N TRP A 181 -11.13 1.30 20.19
CA TRP A 181 -11.08 2.52 21.00
C TRP A 181 -10.11 3.56 20.42
N SER A 182 -8.96 3.14 19.88
CA SER A 182 -8.06 4.07 19.21
C SER A 182 -8.67 4.59 17.90
N GLY A 183 -9.45 3.77 17.19
CA GLY A 183 -10.21 4.19 16.02
C GLY A 183 -11.32 5.17 16.33
N ILE A 184 -12.11 4.93 17.38
CA ILE A 184 -13.13 5.88 17.84
C ILE A 184 -12.49 7.20 18.27
N ALA A 185 -11.39 7.14 19.05
CA ALA A 185 -10.69 8.34 19.50
C ALA A 185 -10.10 9.14 18.32
N ALA A 186 -9.44 8.46 17.38
CA ALA A 186 -8.91 9.08 16.17
C ALA A 186 -10.03 9.68 15.31
N GLY A 187 -11.11 8.95 15.08
CA GLY A 187 -12.25 9.42 14.31
C GLY A 187 -12.92 10.64 14.95
N ALA A 188 -13.18 10.59 16.27
CA ALA A 188 -13.74 11.72 17.01
C ALA A 188 -12.83 12.95 16.93
N PHE A 189 -11.52 12.76 17.06
CA PHE A 189 -10.54 13.83 16.87
C PHE A 189 -10.58 14.39 15.44
N THR A 190 -10.60 13.55 14.40
CA THR A 190 -10.66 13.96 13.00
C THR A 190 -11.95 14.73 12.66
N LEU A 191 -13.08 14.34 13.24
CA LEU A 191 -14.33 15.06 13.08
C LEU A 191 -14.31 16.40 13.85
N ALA A 192 -13.79 16.42 15.08
CA ALA A 192 -13.62 17.66 15.82
C ALA A 192 -12.68 18.64 15.11
N ALA A 193 -11.59 18.13 14.52
CA ALA A 193 -10.64 18.90 13.73
C ALA A 193 -11.27 19.49 12.45
N TYR A 194 -12.29 18.85 11.88
CA TYR A 194 -13.03 19.44 10.75
C TYR A 194 -13.71 20.75 11.14
N PHE A 195 -14.39 20.76 12.28
CA PHE A 195 -15.08 21.95 12.77
C PHE A 195 -14.14 22.95 13.44
N VAL A 196 -13.05 22.49 14.04
CA VAL A 196 -12.03 23.31 14.70
C VAL A 196 -10.63 22.94 14.16
N PRO A 197 -10.23 23.48 12.99
CA PRO A 197 -8.96 23.13 12.32
C PRO A 197 -7.70 23.39 13.16
N TYR A 198 -7.80 24.28 14.16
CA TYR A 198 -6.70 24.55 15.10
C TYR A 198 -6.36 23.35 16.00
N LEU A 199 -7.26 22.37 16.15
CA LEU A 199 -6.94 21.12 16.86
C LEU A 199 -5.92 20.28 16.09
N GLU A 200 -6.06 20.21 14.78
CA GLU A 200 -5.17 19.42 13.91
C GLU A 200 -3.91 20.21 13.56
N SER A 201 -4.02 21.52 13.34
CA SER A 201 -2.88 22.40 13.06
C SER A 201 -2.91 23.66 13.94
N PRO A 202 -2.43 23.57 15.20
CA PRO A 202 -2.41 24.71 16.10
C PRO A 202 -1.52 25.83 15.52
N PRO A 203 -2.02 27.08 15.39
CA PRO A 203 -1.26 28.17 14.79
C PRO A 203 -0.30 28.79 15.81
N LEU A 204 0.70 28.01 16.25
CA LEU A 204 1.69 28.42 17.27
C LEU A 204 2.39 29.74 16.92
N TYR A 205 2.63 29.98 15.63
CA TYR A 205 3.23 31.21 15.12
C TYR A 205 2.34 32.45 15.36
N LYS A 206 1.01 32.30 15.30
CA LYS A 206 0.07 33.38 15.64
C LYS A 206 -0.04 33.59 17.15
N TRP A 207 -0.01 32.50 17.93
CA TRP A 207 -0.07 32.60 19.40
C TRP A 207 1.16 33.28 20.01
N LEU A 208 2.30 33.22 19.33
CA LEU A 208 3.57 33.84 19.74
C LEU A 208 3.95 35.04 18.86
N GLU A 209 2.98 35.62 18.15
CA GLU A 209 3.18 36.79 17.29
C GLU A 209 3.80 37.95 18.08
N GLY A 210 4.75 38.67 17.45
CA GLY A 210 5.52 39.74 18.09
C GLY A 210 6.75 39.28 18.87
N THR A 211 7.01 37.97 19.00
CA THR A 211 8.25 37.43 19.58
C THR A 211 9.21 36.93 18.48
N ALA A 212 10.52 36.89 18.78
CA ALA A 212 11.51 36.29 17.88
C ALA A 212 11.22 34.81 17.57
N ILE A 213 10.67 34.08 18.55
CA ILE A 213 10.25 32.68 18.40
C ILE A 213 9.05 32.57 17.45
N GLY A 214 8.06 33.46 17.58
CA GLY A 214 6.91 33.52 16.68
C GLY A 214 7.31 33.78 15.22
N GLY A 215 8.25 34.69 14.99
CA GLY A 215 8.83 34.95 13.66
C GLY A 215 9.51 33.72 13.06
N ALA A 216 10.34 33.03 13.84
CA ALA A 216 10.98 31.79 13.39
C ALA A 216 9.96 30.68 13.07
N LEU A 217 8.91 30.52 13.90
CA LEU A 217 7.83 29.57 13.66
C LEU A 217 6.99 29.92 12.43
N ALA A 218 6.81 31.21 12.12
CA ALA A 218 6.10 31.64 10.91
C ALA A 218 6.88 31.26 9.65
N VAL A 219 8.21 31.47 9.63
CA VAL A 219 9.08 31.06 8.52
C VAL A 219 9.07 29.54 8.38
N ALA A 220 9.21 28.81 9.48
CA ALA A 220 9.15 27.35 9.47
C ALA A 220 7.80 26.85 8.91
N ALA A 221 6.68 27.42 9.37
CA ALA A 221 5.34 27.06 8.89
C ALA A 221 5.15 27.38 7.39
N ALA A 222 5.72 28.48 6.89
CA ALA A 222 5.69 28.82 5.45
C ALA A 222 6.41 27.77 4.59
N TRP A 223 7.46 27.14 5.13
CA TRP A 223 8.18 26.02 4.52
C TRP A 223 7.65 24.65 4.97
N SER A 224 6.38 24.56 5.37
CA SER A 224 5.69 23.33 5.78
C SER A 224 6.22 22.68 7.07
N PHE A 225 7.10 23.32 7.84
CA PHE A 225 7.49 22.87 9.18
C PHE A 225 6.55 23.47 10.23
N LYS A 226 5.35 22.91 10.34
CA LYS A 226 4.35 23.25 11.36
C LYS A 226 3.98 22.03 12.19
N VAL A 227 3.44 22.28 13.39
CA VAL A 227 2.82 21.21 14.18
C VAL A 227 1.53 20.77 13.49
N TYR A 228 1.45 19.48 13.24
CA TYR A 228 0.29 18.80 12.69
C TYR A 228 0.01 17.60 13.59
N LEU A 229 -1.26 17.34 13.89
CA LEU A 229 -1.69 16.27 14.79
C LEU A 229 -2.65 15.35 14.06
N GLY A 230 -2.17 14.64 13.03
CA GLY A 230 -2.96 13.65 12.31
C GLY A 230 -2.85 12.26 12.94
N PRO A 231 -3.92 11.69 13.54
CA PRO A 231 -3.88 10.37 14.17
C PRO A 231 -3.35 9.24 13.28
N ALA A 232 -3.75 9.16 12.01
CA ALA A 232 -3.31 8.16 11.04
C ALA A 232 -1.82 8.27 10.74
N LEU A 233 -1.30 9.49 10.55
CA LEU A 233 0.13 9.69 10.30
C LEU A 233 0.96 9.40 11.55
N PHE A 234 0.42 9.72 12.72
CA PHE A 234 1.04 9.38 13.99
C PHE A 234 1.10 7.84 14.14
N GLY A 235 -0.02 7.14 13.88
CA GLY A 235 -0.09 5.68 13.85
C GLY A 235 0.83 5.05 12.79
N ALA A 236 0.93 5.64 11.61
CA ALA A 236 1.87 5.21 10.56
C ALA A 236 3.32 5.21 11.07
N GLY A 237 3.69 6.16 11.93
CA GLY A 237 5.00 6.22 12.59
C GLY A 237 5.36 4.97 13.40
N PHE A 238 4.36 4.26 13.95
CA PHE A 238 4.54 3.01 14.69
C PHE A 238 4.84 1.85 13.72
N LEU A 239 4.33 1.92 12.48
CA LEU A 239 4.37 0.84 11.50
C LEU A 239 5.61 0.89 10.59
N ILE A 240 6.07 2.08 10.20
CA ILE A 240 7.11 2.25 9.17
C ILE A 240 8.55 2.01 9.66
N GLY A 241 8.75 1.99 10.98
CA GLY A 241 10.05 1.77 11.61
C GLY A 241 11.06 2.91 11.44
N PRO A 242 12.21 2.82 12.13
CA PRO A 242 13.13 3.96 12.28
C PRO A 242 13.80 4.36 10.97
N ARG A 243 14.17 3.41 10.11
CA ARG A 243 14.85 3.72 8.84
C ARG A 243 13.97 4.58 7.94
N VAL A 244 12.70 4.21 7.76
CA VAL A 244 11.78 4.96 6.88
C VAL A 244 11.44 6.31 7.48
N ALA A 245 11.08 6.37 8.78
CA ALA A 245 10.75 7.61 9.47
C ALA A 245 11.90 8.62 9.47
N LEU A 246 13.13 8.20 9.79
CA LEU A 246 14.29 9.10 9.73
C LEU A 246 14.60 9.56 8.30
N SER A 247 14.39 8.69 7.32
CA SER A 247 14.57 9.04 5.90
C SER A 247 13.53 10.06 5.42
N LEU A 248 12.29 9.97 5.91
CA LEU A 248 11.25 10.98 5.65
C LEU A 248 11.64 12.35 6.22
N VAL A 249 12.21 12.39 7.42
CA VAL A 249 12.71 13.64 8.04
C VAL A 249 13.91 14.18 7.26
N LEU A 250 14.89 13.33 6.93
CA LEU A 250 16.05 13.72 6.12
C LEU A 250 15.63 14.30 4.77
N GLY A 251 14.68 13.64 4.09
CA GLY A 251 14.11 14.12 2.84
C GLY A 251 13.35 15.44 3.01
N ALA A 252 12.57 15.59 4.09
CA ALA A 252 11.82 16.82 4.36
C ALA A 252 12.76 18.02 4.60
N VAL A 253 13.83 17.83 5.39
CA VAL A 253 14.85 18.85 5.62
C VAL A 253 15.58 19.20 4.32
N ALA A 254 16.01 18.20 3.54
CA ALA A 254 16.68 18.43 2.27
C ALA A 254 15.79 19.19 1.27
N ALA A 255 14.53 18.79 1.15
CA ALA A 255 13.58 19.39 0.21
C ALA A 255 13.11 20.76 0.65
N TRP A 256 12.44 20.83 1.80
CA TRP A 256 11.71 22.02 2.24
C TRP A 256 12.59 22.97 3.06
N GLY A 257 13.64 22.47 3.70
CA GLY A 257 14.57 23.27 4.51
C GLY A 257 15.75 23.83 3.73
N ILE A 258 16.14 23.21 2.60
CA ILE A 258 17.36 23.58 1.86
C ILE A 258 17.05 23.86 0.39
N LEU A 259 16.61 22.85 -0.37
CA LEU A 259 16.46 22.97 -1.83
C LEU A 259 15.34 23.92 -2.24
N GLY A 260 14.21 23.90 -1.52
CA GLY A 260 13.07 24.77 -1.77
C GLY A 260 13.43 26.25 -1.61
N PRO A 261 13.98 26.67 -0.44
CA PRO A 261 14.46 28.04 -0.25
C PRO A 261 15.50 28.44 -1.30
N MET A 262 16.48 27.58 -1.55
CA MET A 262 17.51 27.83 -2.56
C MET A 262 16.92 28.04 -3.97
N ALA A 263 15.95 27.22 -4.38
CA ALA A 263 15.31 27.35 -5.69
C ALA A 263 14.45 28.63 -5.79
N LYS A 264 13.86 29.07 -4.68
CA LYS A 264 13.10 30.32 -4.62
C LYS A 264 14.02 31.54 -4.68
N ASP A 265 15.07 31.56 -3.86
CA ASP A 265 16.02 32.68 -3.76
C ASP A 265 16.85 32.84 -5.04
N ALA A 266 17.17 31.73 -5.72
CA ALA A 266 17.84 31.74 -7.03
C ALA A 266 16.91 32.10 -8.21
N GLY A 267 15.61 32.31 -7.96
CA GLY A 267 14.62 32.69 -8.98
C GLY A 267 14.18 31.56 -9.90
N TRP A 268 14.57 30.30 -9.65
CA TRP A 268 14.15 29.14 -10.46
C TRP A 268 12.67 28.79 -10.24
N ALA A 269 12.16 29.08 -9.05
CA ALA A 269 10.80 28.84 -8.64
C ALA A 269 10.27 30.01 -7.79
N ALA A 270 10.15 31.19 -8.40
CA ALA A 270 9.83 32.44 -7.71
C ALA A 270 8.38 32.57 -7.24
N GLY A 271 7.48 31.68 -7.66
CA GLY A 271 6.06 31.71 -7.30
C GLY A 271 5.78 31.42 -5.81
N PRO A 272 4.48 31.37 -5.43
CA PRO A 272 4.08 30.98 -4.08
C PRO A 272 4.67 29.62 -3.68
N ILE A 273 5.07 29.44 -2.42
CA ILE A 273 5.79 28.24 -1.94
C ILE A 273 5.05 26.95 -2.34
N MET A 274 3.72 26.95 -2.15
CA MET A 274 2.85 25.80 -2.38
C MET A 274 2.31 25.71 -3.82
N SER A 275 2.76 26.57 -4.76
CA SER A 275 2.34 26.53 -6.17
C SER A 275 3.04 25.41 -6.93
N TYR A 276 2.25 24.61 -7.67
CA TYR A 276 2.76 23.61 -8.60
C TYR A 276 3.20 24.18 -9.94
N ALA A 277 2.64 25.33 -10.34
CA ALA A 277 2.89 25.89 -11.67
C ALA A 277 4.25 26.59 -11.74
N ASN A 278 4.60 27.36 -10.72
CA ASN A 278 5.79 28.22 -10.70
C ASN A 278 6.47 28.32 -9.33
N GLY A 279 6.03 27.51 -8.37
CA GLY A 279 6.51 27.54 -6.99
C GLY A 279 7.50 26.43 -6.65
N PRO A 280 8.21 26.56 -5.52
CA PRO A 280 9.11 25.54 -4.97
C PRO A 280 8.48 24.15 -4.88
N ARG A 281 7.20 24.03 -4.52
CA ARG A 281 6.48 22.75 -4.48
C ARG A 281 6.50 22.02 -5.82
N GLY A 282 6.21 22.72 -6.92
CA GLY A 282 6.28 22.15 -8.27
C GLY A 282 7.71 21.80 -8.69
N TRP A 283 8.70 22.60 -8.28
CA TRP A 283 10.10 22.35 -8.59
C TRP A 283 10.67 21.15 -7.84
N LEU A 284 10.39 21.03 -6.53
CA LEU A 284 10.86 19.93 -5.65
C LEU A 284 10.31 18.56 -6.05
N LEU A 285 9.15 18.53 -6.71
CA LEU A 285 8.56 17.30 -7.24
C LEU A 285 9.54 16.54 -8.14
N TRP A 286 10.25 17.24 -9.02
CA TRP A 286 11.14 16.60 -10.01
C TRP A 286 12.32 15.84 -9.39
N PRO A 287 13.18 16.44 -8.55
CA PRO A 287 14.23 15.70 -7.86
C PRO A 287 13.65 14.63 -6.93
N GLY A 288 12.50 14.88 -6.28
CA GLY A 288 11.82 13.88 -5.46
C GLY A 288 11.43 12.62 -6.23
N VAL A 289 10.75 12.79 -7.37
CA VAL A 289 10.37 11.69 -8.26
C VAL A 289 11.60 11.00 -8.84
N ALA A 290 12.62 11.75 -9.26
CA ALA A 290 13.86 11.18 -9.80
C ALA A 290 14.54 10.26 -8.79
N LEU A 291 14.62 10.68 -7.52
CA LEU A 291 15.14 9.87 -6.42
C LEU A 291 14.33 8.58 -6.24
N MET A 292 12.99 8.66 -6.24
CA MET A 292 12.10 7.50 -6.10
C MET A 292 12.23 6.52 -7.29
N VAL A 293 12.25 7.04 -8.51
CA VAL A 293 12.36 6.25 -9.76
C VAL A 293 13.73 5.55 -9.80
N ALA A 294 14.81 6.29 -9.58
CA ALA A 294 16.17 5.76 -9.62
C ALA A 294 16.40 4.70 -8.53
N GLU A 295 15.92 4.93 -7.31
CA GLU A 295 16.00 3.90 -6.27
C GLU A 295 15.19 2.65 -6.64
N ALA A 296 13.97 2.81 -7.12
CA ALA A 296 13.11 1.68 -7.44
C ALA A 296 13.72 0.81 -8.55
N LEU A 297 14.22 1.44 -9.62
CA LEU A 297 14.86 0.74 -10.74
C LEU A 297 16.21 0.13 -10.34
N THR A 298 17.02 0.83 -9.55
CA THR A 298 18.31 0.29 -9.09
C THR A 298 18.11 -0.87 -8.13
N SER A 299 17.16 -0.77 -7.20
CA SER A 299 16.83 -1.87 -6.28
C SER A 299 16.34 -3.09 -7.05
N LEU A 300 15.52 -2.89 -8.08
CA LEU A 300 15.10 -3.96 -8.98
C LEU A 300 16.30 -4.58 -9.72
N ALA A 301 17.17 -3.76 -10.31
CA ALA A 301 18.36 -4.21 -11.03
C ALA A 301 19.34 -4.98 -10.13
N LEU A 302 19.52 -4.53 -8.89
CA LEU A 302 20.39 -5.20 -7.92
C LEU A 302 19.87 -6.54 -7.44
N SER A 303 18.55 -6.74 -7.49
CA SER A 303 17.86 -8.00 -7.21
C SER A 303 17.69 -8.87 -8.46
N TRP A 304 18.10 -8.39 -9.64
CA TRP A 304 17.98 -9.10 -10.92
C TRP A 304 18.55 -10.53 -10.92
N PRO A 305 19.71 -10.84 -10.30
CA PRO A 305 20.21 -12.22 -10.25
C PRO A 305 19.26 -13.16 -9.49
N THR A 306 18.67 -12.70 -8.40
CA THR A 306 17.66 -13.44 -7.63
C THR A 306 16.39 -13.67 -8.47
N PHE A 307 16.02 -12.68 -9.27
CA PHE A 307 14.87 -12.75 -10.18
C PHE A 307 15.11 -13.67 -11.37
N MET A 308 16.30 -13.64 -11.98
CA MET A 308 16.67 -14.55 -13.07
C MET A 308 16.71 -16.01 -12.60
N ARG A 309 17.11 -16.27 -11.35
CA ARG A 309 16.95 -17.60 -10.75
C ARG A 309 15.49 -18.00 -10.58
N ALA A 310 14.59 -17.04 -10.34
CA ALA A 310 13.15 -17.28 -10.27
C ALA A 310 12.54 -17.61 -11.64
N LEU A 311 13.01 -17.00 -12.72
CA LEU A 311 12.53 -17.31 -14.08
C LEU A 311 13.02 -18.66 -14.61
N LYS A 312 14.13 -19.18 -14.08
CA LYS A 312 14.72 -20.49 -14.45
C LYS A 312 14.10 -21.68 -13.71
N MET A 313 13.02 -21.48 -12.95
CA MET A 313 12.34 -22.56 -12.25
C MET A 313 11.81 -23.59 -13.27
N PRO A 314 12.02 -24.90 -13.06
CA PRO A 314 11.34 -25.92 -13.84
C PRO A 314 9.84 -25.70 -13.68
N ARG A 315 9.13 -25.53 -14.80
CA ARG A 315 7.67 -25.63 -14.80
C ARG A 315 7.35 -27.04 -14.32
N THR A 316 6.99 -27.19 -13.05
CA THR A 316 6.30 -28.40 -12.61
C THR A 316 4.87 -28.30 -13.14
N VAL A 317 4.74 -28.60 -14.44
CA VAL A 317 3.49 -29.10 -15.00
C VAL A 317 3.18 -30.34 -14.18
N GLY A 318 2.06 -30.29 -13.47
CA GLY A 318 1.63 -31.39 -12.63
C GLY A 318 1.34 -32.62 -13.48
N ASP A 319 2.01 -33.71 -13.17
CA ASP A 319 1.44 -35.05 -13.20
C ASP A 319 2.16 -35.89 -12.15
N ASP A 320 1.69 -35.82 -10.91
CA ASP A 320 1.92 -36.87 -9.92
C ASP A 320 0.56 -37.14 -9.28
N GLY A 321 -0.14 -38.14 -9.84
CA GLY A 321 -1.37 -38.67 -9.29
C GLY A 321 -1.14 -39.27 -7.90
N GLY A 322 -2.10 -39.05 -6.99
CA GLY A 322 -2.29 -39.91 -5.82
C GLY A 322 -2.01 -39.32 -4.43
N SER A 323 -1.82 -38.01 -4.27
CA SER A 323 -1.73 -37.37 -2.94
C SER A 323 -3.02 -36.61 -2.62
N GLU A 324 -3.56 -36.75 -1.40
CA GLU A 324 -4.68 -35.94 -0.88
C GLU A 324 -4.42 -34.42 -1.03
N ALA A 325 -3.15 -33.99 -1.06
CA ALA A 325 -2.76 -32.60 -1.32
C ALA A 325 -3.00 -32.13 -2.78
N ALA A 326 -3.08 -33.06 -3.74
CA ALA A 326 -3.42 -32.76 -5.14
C ALA A 326 -4.93 -32.51 -5.32
N GLU A 327 -5.78 -33.13 -4.48
CA GLU A 327 -7.23 -32.99 -4.54
C GLU A 327 -7.75 -31.62 -4.06
N GLU A 328 -6.98 -30.85 -3.29
CA GLU A 328 -7.37 -29.49 -2.84
C GLU A 328 -6.66 -28.34 -3.57
N GLY A 329 -5.76 -28.61 -4.52
CA GLY A 329 -5.06 -27.61 -5.32
C GLY A 329 -5.95 -26.93 -6.37
N ILE A 330 -5.75 -25.63 -6.66
CA ILE A 330 -6.60 -24.89 -7.61
C ILE A 330 -6.57 -25.57 -9.00
N PRO A 331 -7.72 -25.95 -9.59
CA PRO A 331 -7.74 -26.65 -10.87
C PRO A 331 -7.15 -25.81 -12.01
N ASN A 332 -6.38 -26.43 -12.90
CA ASN A 332 -5.80 -25.75 -14.06
C ASN A 332 -6.87 -25.13 -14.96
N SER A 333 -8.07 -25.71 -15.04
CA SER A 333 -9.21 -25.15 -15.78
C SER A 333 -9.68 -23.81 -15.21
N TRP A 334 -9.72 -23.67 -13.88
CA TRP A 334 -10.10 -22.41 -13.22
C TRP A 334 -9.03 -21.34 -13.47
N TRP A 335 -7.77 -21.72 -13.39
CA TRP A 335 -6.65 -20.81 -13.64
C TRP A 335 -6.61 -20.35 -15.09
N MET A 336 -6.56 -21.27 -16.07
CA MET A 336 -6.46 -20.93 -17.49
C MET A 336 -7.72 -20.22 -18.00
N GLY A 337 -8.89 -20.73 -17.63
CA GLY A 337 -10.16 -20.12 -18.02
C GLY A 337 -10.34 -18.72 -17.42
N GLY A 338 -10.01 -18.56 -16.14
CA GLY A 338 -10.09 -17.27 -15.46
C GLY A 338 -9.03 -16.27 -15.92
N LEU A 339 -7.80 -16.71 -16.22
CA LEU A 339 -6.78 -15.86 -16.83
C LEU A 339 -7.19 -15.39 -18.22
N ALA A 340 -7.75 -16.28 -19.06
CA ALA A 340 -8.26 -15.93 -20.37
C ALA A 340 -9.42 -14.93 -20.27
N ALA A 341 -10.38 -15.19 -19.39
CA ALA A 341 -11.52 -14.29 -19.15
C ALA A 341 -11.08 -12.92 -18.60
N GLY A 342 -10.19 -12.89 -17.61
CA GLY A 342 -9.65 -11.66 -17.05
C GLY A 342 -8.81 -10.86 -18.06
N THR A 343 -8.06 -11.54 -18.93
CA THR A 343 -7.31 -10.91 -20.02
C THR A 343 -8.26 -10.32 -21.05
N ALA A 344 -9.27 -11.06 -21.49
CA ALA A 344 -10.28 -10.58 -22.44
C ALA A 344 -11.03 -9.37 -21.87
N LEU A 345 -11.47 -9.45 -20.61
CA LEU A 345 -12.11 -8.35 -19.90
C LEU A 345 -11.21 -7.11 -19.85
N THR A 346 -9.94 -7.28 -19.48
CA THR A 346 -8.97 -6.17 -19.42
C THR A 346 -8.70 -5.57 -20.80
N CYS A 347 -8.63 -6.38 -21.87
CA CYS A 347 -8.47 -5.89 -23.24
C CYS A 347 -9.67 -5.06 -23.69
N VAL A 348 -10.89 -5.56 -23.45
CA VAL A 348 -12.14 -4.86 -23.78
C VAL A 348 -12.20 -3.52 -23.04
N LEU A 349 -11.96 -3.52 -21.72
CA LEU A 349 -12.01 -2.31 -20.91
C LEU A 349 -10.90 -1.32 -21.28
N ALA A 350 -9.67 -1.79 -21.51
CA ALA A 350 -8.56 -0.94 -21.92
C ALA A 350 -8.81 -0.27 -23.27
N TYR A 351 -9.43 -0.98 -24.20
CA TYR A 351 -9.84 -0.45 -25.49
C TYR A 351 -10.93 0.61 -25.35
N PHE A 352 -12.03 0.32 -24.63
CA PHE A 352 -13.16 1.24 -24.54
C PHE A 352 -12.91 2.45 -23.63
N ILE A 353 -12.20 2.28 -22.51
CA ILE A 353 -12.01 3.34 -21.52
C ILE A 353 -10.80 4.21 -21.88
N PHE A 354 -9.68 3.57 -22.25
CA PHE A 354 -8.40 4.27 -22.43
C PHE A 354 -7.93 4.34 -23.89
N GLN A 355 -8.72 3.83 -24.84
CA GLN A 355 -8.40 3.81 -26.27
C GLN A 355 -7.09 3.06 -26.58
N ILE A 356 -6.77 2.04 -25.77
CA ILE A 356 -5.56 1.22 -25.93
C ILE A 356 -5.85 0.07 -26.89
N PRO A 357 -5.11 -0.07 -28.01
CA PRO A 357 -5.26 -1.21 -28.91
C PRO A 357 -5.08 -2.54 -28.17
N MET A 358 -5.93 -3.52 -28.44
CA MET A 358 -5.95 -4.81 -27.71
C MET A 358 -4.59 -5.51 -27.71
N TRP A 359 -3.84 -5.44 -28.81
CA TRP A 359 -2.51 -6.06 -28.92
C TRP A 359 -1.50 -5.45 -27.93
N MET A 360 -1.59 -4.16 -27.63
CA MET A 360 -0.78 -3.53 -26.60
C MET A 360 -1.19 -4.09 -25.23
N THR A 361 -2.48 -4.11 -24.91
CA THR A 361 -2.96 -4.69 -23.65
C THR A 361 -2.48 -6.13 -23.45
N LEU A 362 -2.48 -6.97 -24.50
CA LEU A 362 -1.93 -8.32 -24.44
C LEU A 362 -0.42 -8.35 -24.10
N ILE A 363 0.38 -7.44 -24.68
CA ILE A 363 1.79 -7.28 -24.33
C ILE A 363 1.93 -6.85 -22.86
N ALA A 364 1.11 -5.91 -22.39
CA ALA A 364 1.13 -5.50 -20.99
C ALA A 364 0.85 -6.68 -20.07
N VAL A 365 -0.24 -7.44 -20.31
CA VAL A 365 -0.60 -8.62 -19.52
C VAL A 365 0.51 -9.68 -19.52
N ALA A 366 1.10 -9.97 -20.69
CA ALA A 366 2.20 -10.91 -20.80
C ALA A 366 3.42 -10.44 -19.97
N LEU A 367 3.81 -9.18 -20.10
CA LEU A 367 4.87 -8.58 -19.31
C LEU A 367 4.55 -8.60 -17.81
N SER A 368 3.33 -8.25 -17.41
CA SER A 368 2.86 -8.25 -16.03
C SER A 368 2.96 -9.65 -15.40
N SER A 369 2.65 -10.72 -16.15
CA SER A 369 2.75 -12.09 -15.63
C SER A 369 4.19 -12.47 -15.26
N VAL A 370 5.17 -12.06 -16.06
CA VAL A 370 6.61 -12.27 -15.78
C VAL A 370 7.04 -11.44 -14.58
N LEU A 371 6.63 -10.18 -14.53
CA LEU A 371 6.97 -9.27 -13.44
C LEU A 371 6.27 -9.64 -12.12
N ALA A 372 5.11 -10.30 -12.17
CA ALA A 372 4.43 -10.82 -10.98
C ALA A 372 5.25 -11.91 -10.27
N ILE A 373 5.96 -12.78 -11.00
CA ILE A 373 6.90 -13.77 -10.43
C ILE A 373 7.93 -13.07 -9.56
N VAL A 374 8.48 -11.99 -10.09
CA VAL A 374 9.51 -11.20 -9.45
C VAL A 374 8.95 -10.48 -8.21
N ALA A 375 7.76 -9.89 -8.32
CA ALA A 375 7.08 -9.22 -7.22
C ALA A 375 6.77 -10.18 -6.07
N VAL A 376 6.18 -11.34 -6.35
CA VAL A 376 5.83 -12.36 -5.36
C VAL A 376 7.06 -12.83 -4.57
N ARG A 377 8.19 -13.06 -5.25
CA ARG A 377 9.42 -13.49 -4.56
C ARG A 377 9.97 -12.38 -3.65
N SER A 378 9.96 -11.14 -4.12
CA SER A 378 10.33 -9.98 -3.29
C SER A 378 9.46 -9.90 -2.04
N VAL A 379 8.14 -10.08 -2.18
CA VAL A 379 7.20 -10.13 -1.04
C VAL A 379 7.56 -11.28 -0.10
N GLY A 380 7.82 -12.47 -0.62
CA GLY A 380 8.17 -13.65 0.19
C GLY A 380 9.47 -13.52 0.98
N GLU A 381 10.46 -12.79 0.45
CA GLU A 381 11.77 -12.59 1.08
C GLU A 381 11.81 -11.36 2.01
N THR A 382 11.13 -10.27 1.63
CA THR A 382 11.31 -8.94 2.25
C THR A 382 10.04 -8.32 2.81
N ASP A 383 8.87 -8.93 2.60
CA ASP A 383 7.55 -8.38 2.92
C ASP A 383 7.15 -7.14 2.10
N ILE A 384 7.95 -6.74 1.11
CA ILE A 384 7.73 -5.54 0.31
C ILE A 384 7.42 -5.94 -1.13
N ASN A 385 6.27 -5.45 -1.61
CA ASN A 385 5.85 -5.60 -3.00
C ASN A 385 6.38 -4.43 -3.85
N PRO A 386 7.27 -4.66 -4.85
CA PRO A 386 7.87 -3.61 -5.66
C PRO A 386 6.91 -3.10 -6.76
N VAL A 387 5.63 -2.90 -6.45
CA VAL A 387 4.56 -2.47 -7.39
C VAL A 387 4.99 -1.26 -8.22
N GLY A 388 5.52 -0.23 -7.54
CA GLY A 388 5.97 0.99 -8.19
C GLY A 388 7.20 0.80 -9.09
N GLY A 389 8.05 -0.19 -8.83
CA GLY A 389 9.19 -0.55 -9.68
C GLY A 389 8.75 -1.33 -10.92
N MET A 390 7.84 -2.30 -10.75
CA MET A 390 7.27 -3.08 -11.85
C MET A 390 6.48 -2.23 -12.84
N GLY A 391 5.67 -1.31 -12.32
CA GLY A 391 4.99 -0.30 -13.13
C GLY A 391 5.99 0.47 -14.00
N LYS A 392 7.09 0.98 -13.41
CA LYS A 392 8.11 1.76 -14.14
C LYS A 392 8.84 0.96 -15.22
N VAL A 393 9.11 -0.33 -15.01
CA VAL A 393 9.64 -1.19 -16.09
C VAL A 393 8.68 -1.24 -17.26
N THR A 394 7.38 -1.36 -16.98
CA THR A 394 6.35 -1.34 -18.04
C THR A 394 6.27 0.03 -18.71
N GLN A 395 6.38 1.13 -17.94
CA GLN A 395 6.45 2.48 -18.50
C GLN A 395 7.64 2.63 -19.46
N LEU A 396 8.83 2.11 -19.12
CA LEU A 396 9.99 2.15 -20.01
C LEU A 396 9.74 1.41 -21.34
N VAL A 397 9.14 0.22 -21.29
CA VAL A 397 8.76 -0.54 -22.49
C VAL A 397 7.74 0.25 -23.33
N TYR A 398 6.74 0.83 -22.68
CA TYR A 398 5.69 1.59 -23.36
C TYR A 398 6.13 2.98 -23.84
N GLY A 399 7.20 3.54 -23.28
CA GLY A 399 7.83 4.75 -23.82
C GLY A 399 8.36 4.51 -25.23
N GLY A 400 8.83 3.30 -25.53
CA GLY A 400 9.24 2.89 -26.87
C GLY A 400 8.10 2.34 -27.74
N LEU A 401 7.17 1.58 -27.18
CA LEU A 401 6.06 0.97 -27.95
C LEU A 401 4.94 1.95 -28.32
N ALA A 402 4.71 2.98 -27.50
CA ALA A 402 3.64 3.95 -27.69
C ALA A 402 4.17 5.38 -27.44
N PRO A 403 5.17 5.86 -28.22
CA PRO A 403 5.73 7.19 -28.04
C PRO A 403 4.63 8.25 -28.24
N GLY A 404 4.61 9.29 -27.42
CA GLY A 404 3.54 10.30 -27.46
C GLY A 404 2.32 9.97 -26.59
N ALA A 405 2.05 8.69 -26.32
CA ALA A 405 0.80 8.24 -25.69
C ALA A 405 0.95 8.06 -24.16
N THR A 406 1.00 9.17 -23.43
CA THR A 406 1.16 9.18 -21.96
C THR A 406 0.08 8.36 -21.24
N GLY A 407 -1.18 8.40 -21.74
CA GLY A 407 -2.28 7.61 -21.17
C GLY A 407 -2.07 6.11 -21.33
N THR A 408 -1.71 5.66 -22.54
CA THR A 408 -1.37 4.26 -22.81
C THR A 408 -0.20 3.78 -21.95
N ASN A 409 0.83 4.62 -21.79
CA ASN A 409 1.98 4.33 -20.94
C ASN A 409 1.58 4.09 -19.48
N LEU A 410 0.80 5.01 -18.90
CA LEU A 410 0.32 4.91 -17.52
C LEU A 410 -0.55 3.69 -17.28
N MET A 411 -1.51 3.45 -18.18
CA MET A 411 -2.49 2.38 -17.98
C MET A 411 -1.91 0.99 -18.26
N ALA A 412 -0.95 0.86 -19.18
CA ALA A 412 -0.19 -0.38 -19.30
C ALA A 412 0.61 -0.68 -18.03
N ALA A 413 1.26 0.33 -17.45
CA ALA A 413 1.95 0.19 -16.16
C ALA A 413 0.99 -0.11 -15.01
N ALA A 414 -0.26 0.36 -15.09
CA ALA A 414 -1.29 0.08 -14.10
C ALA A 414 -1.70 -1.40 -14.11
N ILE A 415 -1.77 -2.06 -15.28
CA ILE A 415 -2.00 -3.52 -15.38
C ILE A 415 -0.89 -4.27 -14.63
N THR A 416 0.36 -3.89 -14.85
CA THR A 416 1.50 -4.50 -14.14
C THR A 416 1.48 -4.22 -12.65
N GLY A 417 1.16 -2.99 -12.25
CA GLY A 417 1.06 -2.62 -10.84
C GLY A 417 -0.03 -3.43 -10.11
N ALA A 418 -1.22 -3.50 -10.72
CA ALA A 418 -2.34 -4.28 -10.23
C ALA A 418 -2.01 -5.77 -10.09
N GLY A 419 -1.44 -6.34 -11.16
CA GLY A 419 -1.02 -7.75 -11.21
C GLY A 419 0.00 -8.08 -10.13
N ALA A 420 1.03 -7.23 -9.96
CA ALA A 420 2.04 -7.39 -8.92
C ALA A 420 1.44 -7.25 -7.52
N SER A 421 0.61 -6.24 -7.27
CA SER A 421 -0.04 -5.99 -5.97
C SER A 421 -0.86 -7.22 -5.55
N GLN A 422 -1.82 -7.62 -6.37
CA GLN A 422 -2.77 -8.68 -6.02
C GLN A 422 -2.12 -10.08 -5.98
N ALA A 423 -1.13 -10.35 -6.84
CA ALA A 423 -0.38 -11.60 -6.77
C ALA A 423 0.43 -11.71 -5.47
N GLY A 424 1.06 -10.61 -5.05
CA GLY A 424 1.80 -10.54 -3.78
C GLY A 424 0.90 -10.78 -2.58
N ASP A 425 -0.26 -10.10 -2.53
CA ASP A 425 -1.22 -10.23 -1.42
C ASP A 425 -1.79 -11.65 -1.36
N MET A 426 -2.20 -12.22 -2.50
CA MET A 426 -2.67 -13.60 -2.55
C MET A 426 -1.61 -14.61 -2.08
N MET A 427 -0.32 -14.36 -2.32
CA MET A 427 0.75 -15.25 -1.85
C MET A 427 0.98 -15.16 -0.35
N GLN A 428 0.81 -13.97 0.24
CA GLN A 428 0.79 -13.81 1.71
C GLN A 428 -0.37 -14.60 2.31
N ASP A 429 -1.56 -14.46 1.73
CA ASP A 429 -2.77 -15.14 2.19
C ASP A 429 -2.62 -16.66 2.08
N LEU A 430 -2.14 -17.16 0.93
CA LEU A 430 -1.87 -18.58 0.73
C LEU A 430 -0.76 -19.12 1.64
N LYS A 431 0.24 -18.31 2.01
CA LYS A 431 1.21 -18.72 3.05
C LYS A 431 0.50 -18.86 4.40
N THR A 432 -0.33 -17.89 4.78
CA THR A 432 -1.12 -17.98 6.02
C THR A 432 -1.93 -19.26 6.03
N GLY A 433 -2.67 -19.54 4.97
CA GLY A 433 -3.44 -20.77 4.85
C GLY A 433 -2.61 -22.04 4.89
N HIS A 434 -1.46 -22.07 4.21
CA HIS A 434 -0.52 -23.22 4.25
C HIS A 434 -0.05 -23.52 5.68
N LEU A 435 0.30 -22.50 6.45
CA LEU A 435 0.71 -22.67 7.85
C LEU A 435 -0.44 -23.15 8.75
N LEU A 436 -1.68 -22.85 8.36
CA LEU A 436 -2.90 -23.22 9.08
C LEU A 436 -3.55 -24.51 8.57
N GLY A 437 -3.03 -25.15 7.52
CA GLY A 437 -3.68 -26.32 6.90
C GLY A 437 -4.96 -26.00 6.13
N ALA A 438 -5.12 -24.77 5.66
CA ALA A 438 -6.30 -24.30 4.93
C ALA A 438 -6.24 -24.67 3.44
N SER A 439 -7.33 -25.24 2.91
CA SER A 439 -7.53 -25.48 1.48
C SER A 439 -7.22 -24.25 0.58
N PRO A 440 -6.31 -24.36 -0.40
CA PRO A 440 -5.99 -23.29 -1.35
C PRO A 440 -7.17 -22.91 -2.26
N ARG A 441 -8.01 -23.88 -2.65
CA ARG A 441 -9.21 -23.62 -3.47
C ARG A 441 -10.19 -22.67 -2.79
N LYS A 442 -10.45 -22.90 -1.51
CA LYS A 442 -11.38 -22.07 -0.72
C LYS A 442 -10.84 -20.66 -0.52
N GLN A 443 -9.53 -20.51 -0.29
CA GLN A 443 -8.88 -19.19 -0.23
C GLN A 443 -8.93 -18.47 -1.57
N PHE A 444 -8.70 -19.17 -2.68
CA PHE A 444 -8.84 -18.60 -4.01
C PHE A 444 -10.24 -18.03 -4.26
N LEU A 445 -11.30 -18.78 -3.92
CA LEU A 445 -12.67 -18.29 -4.02
C LEU A 445 -12.92 -17.09 -3.10
N ALA A 446 -12.39 -17.12 -1.87
CA ALA A 446 -12.51 -16.00 -0.93
C ALA A 446 -11.83 -14.74 -1.48
N GLN A 447 -10.68 -14.88 -2.16
CA GLN A 447 -9.96 -13.77 -2.80
C GLN A 447 -10.82 -13.13 -3.89
N LEU A 448 -11.43 -13.95 -4.76
CA LEU A 448 -12.28 -13.45 -5.84
C LEU A 448 -13.50 -12.70 -5.31
N ILE A 449 -14.15 -13.21 -4.27
CA ILE A 449 -15.30 -12.55 -3.63
C ILE A 449 -14.86 -11.25 -2.94
N GLY A 450 -13.72 -11.28 -2.24
CA GLY A 450 -13.16 -10.10 -1.59
C GLY A 450 -12.83 -8.98 -2.58
N ILE A 451 -12.28 -9.31 -3.75
CA ILE A 451 -12.06 -8.33 -4.84
C ILE A 451 -13.38 -7.68 -5.25
N MET A 452 -14.42 -8.49 -5.52
CA MET A 452 -15.73 -7.97 -5.91
C MET A 452 -16.30 -7.01 -4.84
N ALA A 453 -16.26 -7.41 -3.57
CA ALA A 453 -16.75 -6.58 -2.47
C ALA A 453 -15.94 -5.28 -2.32
N GLY A 454 -14.61 -5.38 -2.40
CA GLY A 454 -13.71 -4.24 -2.32
C GLY A 454 -13.97 -3.25 -3.44
N VAL A 455 -14.13 -3.72 -4.69
CA VAL A 455 -14.41 -2.85 -5.83
C VAL A 455 -15.73 -2.08 -5.69
N VAL A 456 -16.79 -2.74 -5.23
CA VAL A 456 -18.11 -2.11 -5.07
C VAL A 456 -18.08 -0.93 -4.08
N LEU A 457 -17.23 -1.00 -3.04
CA LEU A 457 -17.15 0.02 -2.00
C LEU A 457 -16.03 1.05 -2.21
N VAL A 458 -14.87 0.62 -2.72
CA VAL A 458 -13.68 1.47 -2.88
C VAL A 458 -13.92 2.54 -3.96
N ILE A 459 -14.63 2.22 -5.04
CA ILE A 459 -14.81 3.13 -6.18
C ILE A 459 -15.69 4.32 -5.82
N PRO A 460 -16.89 4.15 -5.21
CA PRO A 460 -17.67 5.28 -4.72
C PRO A 460 -16.90 6.16 -3.73
N VAL A 461 -16.14 5.57 -2.82
CA VAL A 461 -15.35 6.33 -1.84
C VAL A 461 -14.23 7.14 -2.52
N TYR A 462 -13.57 6.57 -3.53
CA TYR A 462 -12.63 7.30 -4.35
C TYR A 462 -13.29 8.49 -5.06
N SER A 463 -14.48 8.29 -5.63
CA SER A 463 -15.26 9.38 -6.25
C SER A 463 -15.64 10.47 -5.25
N ILE A 464 -15.99 10.13 -4.01
CA ILE A 464 -16.25 11.12 -2.95
C ILE A 464 -15.00 11.96 -2.68
N PHE A 465 -13.84 11.33 -2.47
CA PHE A 465 -12.60 12.06 -2.19
C PHE A 465 -12.15 12.96 -3.34
N THR A 466 -12.23 12.48 -4.57
CA THR A 466 -11.83 13.23 -5.77
C THR A 466 -12.81 14.33 -6.14
N SER A 467 -14.08 14.23 -5.71
CA SER A 467 -15.07 15.30 -5.83
C SER A 467 -14.92 16.36 -4.73
N ALA A 468 -14.55 15.94 -3.52
CA ALA A 468 -14.39 16.84 -2.37
C ALA A 468 -13.06 17.62 -2.38
N TYR A 469 -11.99 17.01 -2.91
CA TYR A 469 -10.65 17.57 -2.86
C TYR A 469 -9.92 17.41 -4.18
N GLN A 470 -9.15 18.45 -4.55
CA GLN A 470 -8.28 18.37 -5.70
C GLN A 470 -7.13 17.37 -5.47
N VAL A 471 -7.05 16.36 -6.33
CA VAL A 471 -5.93 15.41 -6.38
C VAL A 471 -4.65 16.14 -6.78
N GLY A 472 -3.57 15.93 -6.02
CA GLY A 472 -2.34 16.70 -6.15
C GLY A 472 -2.40 18.04 -5.42
N GLY A 473 -3.48 18.35 -4.69
CA GLY A 473 -3.58 19.55 -3.86
C GLY A 473 -2.86 19.43 -2.51
N GLU A 474 -3.03 20.39 -1.61
CA GLU A 474 -2.47 20.29 -0.24
C GLU A 474 -3.12 19.18 0.60
N LYS A 475 -4.45 19.00 0.51
CA LYS A 475 -5.18 17.98 1.27
C LYS A 475 -4.93 16.55 0.76
N LEU A 476 -4.79 16.38 -0.56
CA LEU A 476 -4.46 15.11 -1.21
C LEU A 476 -3.21 15.26 -2.11
N PRO A 477 -1.98 15.29 -1.56
CA PRO A 477 -0.76 15.49 -2.35
C PRO A 477 -0.49 14.43 -3.43
N ALA A 478 -1.02 13.21 -3.28
CA ALA A 478 -0.91 12.10 -4.21
C ALA A 478 0.51 11.88 -4.79
N PRO A 479 1.53 11.67 -3.93
CA PRO A 479 2.93 11.63 -4.38
C PRO A 479 3.23 10.44 -5.31
N ALA A 480 2.54 9.30 -5.13
CA ALA A 480 2.67 8.17 -6.04
C ALA A 480 2.14 8.52 -7.44
N ALA A 481 1.01 9.22 -7.54
CA ALA A 481 0.47 9.67 -8.82
C ALA A 481 1.42 10.65 -9.53
N HIS A 482 2.01 11.59 -8.79
CA HIS A 482 3.04 12.47 -9.34
C HIS A 482 4.24 11.70 -9.89
N ALA A 483 4.73 10.68 -9.18
CA ALA A 483 5.84 9.86 -9.66
C ALA A 483 5.50 9.08 -10.94
N TRP A 484 4.28 8.55 -11.04
CA TRP A 484 3.82 7.82 -12.23
C TRP A 484 3.62 8.76 -13.41
N LYS A 485 2.97 9.91 -13.20
CA LYS A 485 2.76 10.96 -14.20
C LYS A 485 4.10 11.47 -14.75
N ALA A 486 5.01 11.89 -13.86
CA ALA A 486 6.28 12.46 -14.27
C ALA A 486 7.14 11.46 -15.05
N MET A 487 7.11 10.16 -14.70
CA MET A 487 7.77 9.12 -15.50
C MET A 487 7.17 9.01 -16.90
N ALA A 488 5.84 9.00 -17.01
CA ALA A 488 5.18 8.90 -18.30
C ALA A 488 5.43 10.15 -19.17
N GLU A 489 5.41 11.34 -18.57
CA GLU A 489 5.72 12.61 -19.25
C GLU A 489 7.19 12.67 -19.69
N LEU A 490 8.13 12.26 -18.85
CA LEU A 490 9.56 12.22 -19.19
C LEU A 490 9.82 11.31 -20.41
N LEU A 491 9.19 10.14 -20.46
CA LEU A 491 9.31 9.22 -21.60
C LEU A 491 8.61 9.71 -22.87
N THR A 492 7.66 10.63 -22.72
CA THR A 492 6.87 11.14 -23.84
C THR A 492 7.47 12.44 -24.42
N LYS A 493 7.81 13.38 -23.54
CA LYS A 493 8.20 14.76 -23.87
C LYS A 493 9.71 14.99 -23.76
N GLY A 494 10.47 14.01 -23.26
CA GLY A 494 11.90 14.16 -23.00
C GLY A 494 12.21 15.12 -21.85
N PHE A 495 13.48 15.56 -21.78
CA PHE A 495 13.96 16.46 -20.73
C PHE A 495 13.48 17.92 -20.89
N ASP A 496 12.89 18.27 -22.03
CA ASP A 496 12.38 19.61 -22.32
C ASP A 496 11.14 19.96 -21.48
N ALA A 497 10.50 18.97 -20.84
CA ALA A 497 9.40 19.18 -19.90
C ALA A 497 9.84 19.71 -18.51
N LEU A 498 11.15 19.80 -18.26
CA LEU A 498 11.68 20.15 -16.94
C LEU A 498 11.75 21.68 -16.73
N PRO A 499 11.34 22.18 -15.55
CA PRO A 499 11.58 23.57 -15.15
C PRO A 499 13.07 23.93 -15.15
N ALA A 500 13.37 25.23 -15.14
CA ALA A 500 14.74 25.73 -15.05
C ALA A 500 15.52 25.08 -13.89
N MET A 501 16.73 24.61 -14.17
CA MET A 501 17.62 23.89 -13.23
C MET A 501 17.05 22.61 -12.60
N ALA A 502 15.82 22.18 -12.96
CA ALA A 502 15.29 20.91 -12.48
C ALA A 502 16.06 19.72 -13.10
N GLY A 503 16.61 19.86 -14.31
CA GLY A 503 17.45 18.82 -14.93
C GLY A 503 18.69 18.45 -14.12
N THR A 504 19.39 19.43 -13.56
CA THR A 504 20.56 19.17 -12.70
C THR A 504 20.14 18.56 -11.37
N ALA A 505 19.06 19.06 -10.76
CA ALA A 505 18.50 18.49 -9.53
C ALA A 505 18.03 17.04 -9.73
N VAL A 506 17.38 16.73 -10.85
CA VAL A 506 16.98 15.38 -11.27
C VAL A 506 18.20 14.48 -11.43
N LEU A 507 19.27 14.96 -12.07
CA LEU A 507 20.50 14.18 -12.25
C LEU A 507 21.16 13.87 -10.90
N VAL A 508 21.30 14.86 -10.03
CA VAL A 508 21.87 14.66 -8.67
C VAL A 508 21.00 13.69 -7.87
N ALA A 509 19.69 13.89 -7.86
CA ALA A 509 18.74 13.02 -7.16
C ALA A 509 18.75 11.59 -7.73
N GLY A 510 18.90 11.44 -9.06
CA GLY A 510 19.06 10.15 -9.72
C GLY A 510 20.34 9.43 -9.29
N ILE A 511 21.47 10.14 -9.23
CA ILE A 511 22.74 9.59 -8.73
C ILE A 511 22.60 9.15 -7.27
N VAL A 512 22.01 9.98 -6.41
CA VAL A 512 21.74 9.62 -5.01
C VAL A 512 20.82 8.39 -4.93
N GLY A 513 19.78 8.33 -5.78
CA GLY A 513 18.86 7.20 -5.86
C GLY A 513 19.49 5.90 -6.34
N ILE A 514 20.55 5.97 -7.15
CA ILE A 514 21.37 4.81 -7.53
C ILE A 514 22.35 4.44 -6.41
N ALA A 515 23.00 5.44 -5.81
CA ALA A 515 24.00 5.26 -4.77
C ALA A 515 23.41 4.60 -3.52
N ILE A 516 22.20 5.02 -3.09
CA ILE A 516 21.57 4.51 -1.87
C ILE A 516 21.41 2.96 -1.91
N PRO A 517 20.75 2.34 -2.91
CA PRO A 517 20.66 0.88 -3.01
C PRO A 517 22.03 0.18 -3.14
N LEU A 518 23.01 0.79 -3.80
CA LEU A 518 24.37 0.24 -3.88
C LEU A 518 25.05 0.22 -2.51
N LEU A 519 24.97 1.32 -1.75
CA LEU A 519 25.50 1.41 -0.39
C LEU A 519 24.83 0.43 0.56
N ARG A 520 23.55 0.07 0.33
CA ARG A 520 22.87 -0.97 1.13
C ARG A 520 23.49 -2.37 0.97
N LYS A 521 24.25 -2.64 -0.09
CA LYS A 521 24.99 -3.90 -0.23
C LYS A 521 26.26 -3.95 0.63
N VAL A 522 26.69 -2.82 1.19
CA VAL A 522 27.87 -2.75 2.04
C VAL A 522 27.49 -3.06 3.48
N ASP A 523 27.87 -4.25 3.96
CA ASP A 523 27.48 -4.77 5.29
C ASP A 523 27.84 -3.85 6.47
N ALA A 524 28.94 -3.11 6.36
CA ALA A 524 29.40 -2.19 7.40
C ALA A 524 28.43 -1.01 7.63
N ILE A 525 27.81 -0.51 6.56
CA ILE A 525 26.99 0.71 6.61
C ILE A 525 25.50 0.45 6.36
N LYS A 526 25.10 -0.73 5.88
CA LYS A 526 23.70 -1.04 5.49
C LYS A 526 22.63 -0.68 6.52
N LYS A 527 22.98 -0.70 7.81
CA LYS A 527 22.08 -0.31 8.93
C LYS A 527 21.78 1.19 8.96
N TRP A 528 22.72 2.00 8.50
CA TRP A 528 22.67 3.47 8.51
C TRP A 528 22.25 4.07 7.17
N VAL A 529 22.22 3.26 6.10
CA VAL A 529 21.83 3.76 4.77
C VAL A 529 20.33 4.08 4.74
N PRO A 530 19.95 5.32 4.33
CA PRO A 530 18.56 5.74 4.31
C PRO A 530 17.71 5.01 3.24
N SER A 531 16.41 5.24 3.33
CA SER A 531 15.43 4.92 2.30
C SER A 531 15.28 6.12 1.36
N GLY A 532 15.90 6.09 0.18
CA GLY A 532 15.73 7.13 -0.83
C GLY A 532 14.31 7.17 -1.39
N LEU A 533 13.56 6.06 -1.41
CA LEU A 533 12.13 6.07 -1.70
C LEU A 533 11.38 6.95 -0.69
N ALA A 534 11.65 6.78 0.60
CA ALA A 534 11.04 7.58 1.66
C ALA A 534 11.49 9.04 1.60
N MET A 535 12.79 9.28 1.36
CA MET A 535 13.30 10.64 1.14
C MET A 535 12.59 11.30 -0.04
N GLY A 536 12.45 10.63 -1.18
CA GLY A 536 11.81 11.18 -2.37
C GLY A 536 10.32 11.47 -2.18
N ILE A 537 9.61 10.65 -1.39
CA ILE A 537 8.23 10.98 -0.99
C ILE A 537 8.18 12.29 -0.20
N ALA A 538 9.13 12.53 0.71
CA ALA A 538 9.19 13.75 1.53
C ALA A 538 9.43 15.04 0.72
N PHE A 539 9.89 14.94 -0.53
CA PHE A 539 10.00 16.08 -1.45
C PHE A 539 8.64 16.50 -2.01
N ILE A 540 7.67 15.59 -2.05
CA ILE A 540 6.37 15.79 -2.70
C ILE A 540 5.30 16.10 -1.66
N ILE A 541 5.36 15.46 -0.49
CA ILE A 541 4.44 15.73 0.62
C ILE A 541 4.91 16.91 1.46
N PRO A 542 4.00 17.64 2.12
CA PRO A 542 4.39 18.68 3.07
C PRO A 542 5.26 18.14 4.21
N ALA A 543 6.28 18.90 4.62
CA ALA A 543 7.25 18.46 5.63
C ALA A 543 6.61 18.02 6.97
N TYR A 544 5.51 18.65 7.38
CA TYR A 544 4.80 18.31 8.60
C TYR A 544 4.29 16.85 8.61
N TYR A 545 3.95 16.23 7.48
CA TYR A 545 3.59 14.81 7.43
C TYR A 545 4.74 13.89 7.85
N SER A 546 5.96 14.17 7.36
CA SER A 546 7.17 13.46 7.76
C SER A 546 7.45 13.63 9.26
N MET A 547 7.22 14.83 9.79
CA MET A 547 7.42 15.13 11.20
C MET A 547 6.44 14.37 12.10
N VAL A 548 5.15 14.28 11.75
CA VAL A 548 4.16 13.52 12.54
C VAL A 548 4.48 12.04 12.59
N MET A 549 4.86 11.45 11.47
CA MET A 549 5.32 10.06 11.43
C MET A 549 6.55 9.83 12.31
N PHE A 550 7.47 10.80 12.36
CA PHE A 550 8.63 10.76 13.26
C PHE A 550 8.24 10.88 14.74
N TYR A 551 7.28 11.74 15.08
CA TYR A 551 6.75 11.83 16.45
C TYR A 551 6.06 10.53 16.88
N GLY A 552 5.34 9.87 15.96
CA GLY A 552 4.77 8.53 16.18
C GLY A 552 5.85 7.49 16.48
N LEU A 553 6.94 7.49 15.72
CA LEU A 553 8.09 6.63 15.98
C LEU A 553 8.70 6.88 17.38
N ILE A 554 8.88 8.14 17.77
CA ILE A 554 9.40 8.50 19.09
C ILE A 554 8.46 7.96 20.19
N ALA A 555 7.15 8.15 20.05
CA ALA A 555 6.17 7.65 20.99
C ALA A 555 6.22 6.12 21.12
N TRP A 556 6.35 5.40 19.98
CA TRP A 556 6.55 3.95 19.99
C TRP A 556 7.84 3.54 20.71
N PHE A 557 8.96 4.25 20.50
CA PHE A 557 10.21 3.97 21.21
C PHE A 557 10.11 4.19 22.72
N ILE A 558 9.44 5.27 23.14
CA ILE A 558 9.19 5.56 24.56
C ILE A 558 8.33 4.44 25.15
N TRP A 559 7.22 4.09 24.50
CA TRP A 559 6.34 3.02 24.97
C TRP A 559 7.06 1.67 25.03
N LYS A 560 7.91 1.37 24.06
CA LYS A 560 8.74 0.15 24.03
C LYS A 560 9.72 0.08 25.20
N LYS A 561 10.26 1.22 25.64
CA LYS A 561 11.12 1.27 26.83
C LYS A 561 10.33 1.09 28.13
N ILE A 562 9.11 1.63 28.21
CA ILE A 562 8.28 1.57 29.41
C ILE A 562 7.64 0.18 29.59
N ASN A 563 7.06 -0.39 28.52
CA ASN A 563 6.37 -1.67 28.57
C ASN A 563 6.58 -2.48 27.27
N PRO A 564 7.71 -3.21 27.14
CA PRO A 564 8.01 -4.00 25.95
C PRO A 564 6.96 -5.06 25.63
N GLY A 565 6.36 -5.67 26.66
CA GLY A 565 5.39 -6.77 26.50
C GLY A 565 4.02 -6.30 26.00
N ALA A 566 3.59 -5.09 26.37
CA ALA A 566 2.37 -4.50 25.81
C ALA A 566 2.59 -4.07 24.35
N VAL A 567 3.74 -3.45 24.05
CA VAL A 567 4.07 -3.01 22.69
C VAL A 567 4.05 -4.18 21.72
N SER A 568 4.75 -5.29 22.03
CA SER A 568 4.81 -6.45 21.12
C SER A 568 3.47 -7.10 20.81
N LYS A 569 2.45 -6.85 21.65
CA LYS A 569 1.10 -7.40 21.49
C LYS A 569 0.11 -6.41 20.86
N LEU A 570 0.25 -5.11 21.12
CA LEU A 570 -0.80 -4.12 20.90
C LEU A 570 -0.38 -2.98 19.96
N ASP A 571 0.89 -2.84 19.59
CA ASP A 571 1.36 -1.73 18.77
C ASP A 571 0.68 -1.67 17.39
N PHE A 572 0.58 -2.80 16.71
CA PHE A 572 -0.09 -2.91 15.43
C PHE A 572 -1.59 -2.60 15.54
N ALA A 573 -2.25 -3.05 16.61
CA ALA A 573 -3.66 -2.79 16.87
C ALA A 573 -3.93 -1.29 17.13
N LEU A 574 -3.10 -0.66 17.96
CA LEU A 574 -3.17 0.77 18.23
C LEU A 574 -3.01 1.58 16.95
N ALA A 575 -1.93 1.32 16.21
CA ALA A 575 -1.60 2.02 14.97
C ALA A 575 -2.67 1.83 13.90
N SER A 576 -3.16 0.60 13.71
CA SER A 576 -4.22 0.27 12.76
C SER A 576 -5.53 0.98 13.13
N GLY A 577 -5.87 1.05 14.41
CA GLY A 577 -7.06 1.76 14.86
C GLY A 577 -6.96 3.27 14.61
N LEU A 578 -5.82 3.90 14.91
CA LEU A 578 -5.59 5.32 14.61
C LEU A 578 -5.73 5.62 13.10
N VAL A 579 -5.15 4.75 12.28
CA VAL A 579 -5.22 4.79 10.80
C VAL A 579 -6.66 4.63 10.31
N ALA A 580 -7.38 3.60 10.76
CA ALA A 580 -8.76 3.33 10.37
C ALA A 580 -9.74 4.42 10.83
N GLY A 581 -9.55 4.94 12.05
CA GLY A 581 -10.39 5.97 12.64
C GLY A 581 -10.34 7.28 11.85
N GLU A 582 -9.14 7.83 11.60
CA GLU A 582 -8.99 9.03 10.76
C GLU A 582 -9.42 8.75 9.31
N GLY A 583 -9.11 7.58 8.74
CA GLY A 583 -9.51 7.25 7.37
C GLY A 583 -11.02 7.22 7.17
N LEU A 584 -11.76 6.57 8.06
CA LEU A 584 -13.23 6.50 8.01
C LEU A 584 -13.88 7.88 8.20
N LEU A 585 -13.46 8.63 9.21
CA LEU A 585 -14.02 9.97 9.44
C LEU A 585 -13.50 10.99 8.41
N GLY A 586 -12.39 10.71 7.74
CA GLY A 586 -11.94 11.44 6.56
C GLY A 586 -12.95 11.39 5.41
N ILE A 587 -13.67 10.27 5.25
CA ILE A 587 -14.77 10.15 4.26
C ILE A 587 -15.93 11.05 4.66
N VAL A 588 -16.29 11.06 5.96
CA VAL A 588 -17.33 11.94 6.49
C VAL A 588 -16.95 13.40 6.26
N ASN A 589 -15.71 13.79 6.56
CA ASN A 589 -15.20 15.14 6.29
C ASN A 589 -15.26 15.50 4.80
N ALA A 590 -14.98 14.55 3.91
CA ALA A 590 -15.12 14.75 2.47
C ALA A 590 -16.59 15.01 2.07
N VAL A 591 -17.53 14.22 2.59
CA VAL A 591 -18.97 14.43 2.38
C VAL A 591 -19.43 15.79 2.93
N LEU A 592 -19.02 16.16 4.15
CA LEU A 592 -19.33 17.46 4.74
C LEU A 592 -18.79 18.61 3.87
N THR A 593 -17.58 18.46 3.31
CA THR A 593 -17.00 19.43 2.37
C THR A 593 -17.83 19.55 1.10
N MET A 594 -18.31 18.43 0.54
CA MET A 594 -19.18 18.45 -0.63
C MET A 594 -20.56 19.07 -0.35
N LEU A 595 -21.04 18.97 0.89
CA LEU A 595 -22.27 19.62 1.36
C LEU A 595 -22.06 21.09 1.78
N GLU A 596 -20.86 21.64 1.53
CA GLU A 596 -20.48 23.03 1.86
C GLU A 596 -20.67 23.39 3.34
N VAL A 597 -20.56 22.39 4.24
CA VAL A 597 -20.63 22.63 5.68
C VAL A 597 -19.38 23.39 6.12
N SER A 598 -19.57 24.59 6.63
CA SER A 598 -18.46 25.44 7.05
C SER A 598 -17.89 24.99 8.41
N PRO A 599 -16.56 25.08 8.61
CA PRO A 599 -15.95 24.94 9.93
C PRO A 599 -16.53 25.96 10.92
N LEU A 600 -16.54 25.63 12.21
CA LEU A 600 -17.01 26.53 13.27
C LEU A 600 -16.01 27.67 13.54
N VAL A 601 -14.72 27.45 13.26
CA VAL A 601 -13.64 28.42 13.48
C VAL A 601 -12.62 28.33 12.36
N GLY A 602 -12.05 29.47 11.93
CA GLY A 602 -10.87 29.50 11.07
C GLY A 602 -11.12 29.34 9.57
N GLY A 603 -12.22 29.91 9.07
CA GLY A 603 -12.40 30.17 7.63
C GLY A 603 -11.36 31.13 7.07
#